data_AF-A0A7Y3CSR4-F1
#
_entry.id   AF-A0A7Y3CSR4-F1
#
_cell.length_a   1.000
_cell.length_b   1.000
_cell.length_c   1.000
_cell.angle_alpha   90.00
_cell.angle_beta   90.00
_cell.angle_gamma   90.00
#
_symmetry.space_group_name_H-M   'P 1'
#
loop_
_entity.id
_entity.type
_entity.pdbx_description
1 polymer ?
#
loop_
_entity_poly.entity_id
_entity_poly.type
_entity_poly.pdbx_seq_one_letter_code
_entity_poly.pdbx_strand_id
1 'polypeptide(L)'
;VYEGVNLSGGAKAAVSEFYLDRGELPADNTMAGLSPADQISGAYTNSVAVQHGVIVVTYGNEAHAILQDQDLVMEPDTTESDRLQWSCYSSTIARKHLPAACR
;
A
#
# COMPACT_ATOMS: atom_id res chain seq x y z
N VAL A 1 -0.49 -2.65 12.29
CA VAL A 1 0.44 -2.23 11.21
C VAL A 1 1.00 -3.40 10.41
N TYR A 2 1.41 -4.53 11.01
CA TYR A 2 1.94 -5.64 10.20
C TYR A 2 0.93 -6.25 9.21
N GLU A 3 -0.35 -6.36 9.60
CA GLU A 3 -1.41 -6.82 8.69
C GLU A 3 -1.49 -5.98 7.41
N GLY A 4 -1.48 -4.65 7.56
CA GLY A 4 -1.54 -3.74 6.41
C GLY A 4 -0.34 -3.88 5.47
N VAL A 5 0.87 -4.10 6.02
CA VAL A 5 2.06 -4.43 5.21
C VAL A 5 1.82 -5.70 4.39
N ASN A 6 1.27 -6.76 5.00
CA ASN A 6 1.03 -8.02 4.29
C ASN A 6 -0.05 -7.87 3.21
N LEU A 7 -1.16 -7.20 3.52
CA LEU A 7 -2.24 -6.95 2.55
C LEU A 7 -1.76 -6.12 1.36
N SER A 8 -0.86 -5.16 1.60
CA SER A 8 -0.26 -4.37 0.51
C SER A 8 0.63 -5.20 -0.43
N GLY A 9 1.08 -6.40 -0.02
CA GLY A 9 1.95 -7.25 -0.83
C GLY A 9 1.33 -7.66 -2.17
N GLY A 10 0.04 -7.99 -2.17
CA GLY A 10 -0.71 -8.28 -3.41
C GLY A 10 -0.81 -7.08 -4.33
N ALA A 11 -1.06 -5.89 -3.76
CA ALA A 11 -1.09 -4.65 -4.53
C ALA A 11 0.28 -4.28 -5.10
N LYS A 12 1.37 -4.49 -4.34
CA LYS A 12 2.75 -4.25 -4.81
C LYS A 12 3.10 -5.14 -6.00
N ALA A 13 2.70 -6.42 -5.96
CA ALA A 13 2.91 -7.34 -7.07
C ALA A 13 2.16 -6.86 -8.31
N ALA A 14 0.86 -6.56 -8.19
CA ALA A 14 0.03 -6.08 -9.29
C ALA A 14 0.54 -4.76 -9.91
N VAL A 15 0.94 -3.79 -9.09
CA VAL A 15 1.53 -2.53 -9.57
C VAL A 15 2.87 -2.78 -10.28
N SER A 16 3.70 -3.68 -9.75
CA SER A 16 4.99 -4.00 -10.36
C SER A 16 4.81 -4.71 -11.71
N GLU A 17 3.89 -5.66 -11.81
CA GLU A 17 3.57 -6.36 -13.06
C GLU A 17 3.00 -5.40 -14.11
N PHE A 18 2.08 -4.52 -13.71
CA PHE A 18 1.53 -3.49 -14.60
C PHE A 18 2.63 -2.56 -15.13
N TYR A 19 3.54 -2.09 -14.25
CA TYR A 19 4.65 -1.24 -14.64
C TYR A 19 5.61 -1.95 -15.60
N LEU A 20 5.92 -3.23 -15.36
CA LEU A 20 6.79 -4.02 -16.25
C LEU A 20 6.16 -4.27 -17.63
N ASP A 21 4.84 -4.42 -17.71
CA ASP A 21 4.11 -4.63 -18.97
C ASP A 21 3.91 -3.33 -19.78
N ARG A 22 3.62 -2.22 -19.09
CA ARG A 22 3.18 -0.96 -19.72
C ARG A 22 4.21 0.16 -19.72
N GLY A 23 5.21 0.08 -18.84
CA GLY A 23 6.18 1.16 -18.62
C GLY A 23 5.61 2.39 -17.89
N GLU A 24 4.38 2.31 -17.38
CA GLU A 24 3.71 3.36 -16.62
C GLU A 24 3.02 2.78 -15.37
N LEU A 25 2.79 3.60 -14.36
CA LEU A 25 2.12 3.18 -13.13
C LEU A 25 0.59 3.18 -13.32
N PRO A 26 -0.14 2.20 -12.75
CA PRO A 26 -1.59 2.16 -12.84
C PRO A 26 -2.22 3.33 -12.07
N ALA A 27 -3.25 3.94 -12.65
CA ALA A 27 -3.95 5.06 -12.03
C ALA A 27 -4.69 4.67 -10.74
N ASP A 28 -5.25 3.46 -10.70
CA ASP A 28 -6.09 2.95 -9.62
C ASP A 28 -6.06 1.41 -9.50
N ASN A 29 -6.80 0.87 -8.52
CA ASN A 29 -6.94 -0.57 -8.30
C ASN A 29 -7.43 -1.31 -9.56
N THR A 30 -8.44 -0.79 -10.24
CA THR A 30 -9.06 -1.44 -11.40
C THR A 30 -8.06 -1.56 -12.55
N MET A 31 -7.29 -0.50 -12.80
CA MET A 31 -6.23 -0.51 -13.81
C MET A 31 -5.11 -1.48 -13.44
N ALA A 32 -4.78 -1.59 -12.15
CA ALA A 32 -3.86 -2.60 -11.64
C ALA A 32 -4.42 -4.04 -11.64
N GLY A 33 -5.68 -4.25 -12.04
CA GLY A 33 -6.33 -5.57 -12.03
C GLY A 33 -6.73 -6.08 -10.64
N LEU A 34 -6.87 -5.17 -9.66
CA LEU A 34 -7.24 -5.45 -8.28
C LEU A 34 -8.74 -5.21 -8.04
N SER A 35 -9.26 -5.83 -6.97
CA SER A 35 -10.58 -5.50 -6.43
C SER A 35 -10.68 -4.03 -5.98
N PRO A 36 -11.90 -3.47 -5.87
CA PRO A 36 -12.14 -2.17 -5.25
C PRO A 36 -11.46 -2.07 -3.87
N ALA A 37 -10.95 -0.88 -3.53
CA ALA A 37 -10.08 -0.70 -2.37
C ALA A 37 -10.70 -1.10 -1.03
N ASP A 38 -12.01 -0.88 -0.86
CA ASP A 38 -12.82 -1.25 0.30
C ASP A 38 -13.06 -2.77 0.42
N GLN A 39 -12.89 -3.51 -0.68
CA GLN A 39 -12.93 -4.97 -0.70
C GLN A 39 -11.57 -5.61 -0.40
N ILE A 40 -10.50 -4.81 -0.35
CA ILE A 40 -9.19 -5.26 0.11
C ILE A 40 -9.03 -4.82 1.57
N SER A 41 -9.69 -5.57 2.47
CA SER A 41 -9.79 -5.27 3.90
C SER A 41 -9.45 -6.49 4.76
N GLY A 42 -9.24 -6.27 6.06
CA GLY A 42 -8.87 -7.28 7.04
C GLY A 42 -9.33 -6.90 8.45
N ALA A 43 -8.93 -7.67 9.47
CA ALA A 43 -9.37 -7.43 10.84
C ALA A 43 -8.97 -6.04 11.38
N TYR A 44 -7.82 -5.52 10.92
CA TYR A 44 -7.26 -4.23 11.36
C TYR A 44 -7.06 -3.24 10.22
N THR A 45 -7.43 -3.60 9.00
CA THR A 45 -7.20 -2.83 7.77
C THR A 45 -8.53 -2.56 7.10
N ASN A 46 -8.87 -1.28 6.94
CA ASN A 46 -10.12 -0.86 6.32
C ASN A 46 -10.07 -0.96 4.79
N SER A 47 -8.96 -0.56 4.18
CA SER A 47 -8.83 -0.58 2.71
C SER A 47 -7.37 -0.61 2.26
N VAL A 48 -7.17 -1.04 1.02
CA VAL A 48 -5.91 -0.90 0.28
C VAL A 48 -6.20 -0.27 -1.09
N ALA A 49 -5.78 0.98 -1.25
CA ALA A 49 -5.99 1.76 -2.47
C ALA A 49 -4.68 1.93 -3.24
N VAL A 50 -4.74 1.86 -4.56
CA VAL A 50 -3.70 2.28 -5.49
C VAL A 50 -4.09 3.66 -6.02
N GLN A 51 -3.16 4.60 -6.01
CA GLN A 51 -3.33 5.95 -6.52
C GLN A 51 -2.08 6.32 -7.32
N HIS A 52 -2.15 6.24 -8.66
CA HIS A 52 -1.00 6.45 -9.54
C HIS A 52 0.22 5.61 -9.14
N GLY A 53 0.00 4.33 -8.86
CA GLY A 53 1.01 3.37 -8.40
C GLY A 53 1.35 3.42 -6.91
N VAL A 54 1.06 4.53 -6.21
CA VAL A 54 1.23 4.62 -4.75
C VAL A 54 0.17 3.80 -4.06
N ILE A 55 0.58 2.92 -3.15
CA ILE A 55 -0.35 2.09 -2.38
C ILE A 55 -0.56 2.72 -1.01
N VAL A 56 -1.82 3.00 -0.68
CA VAL A 56 -2.25 3.55 0.60
C VAL A 56 -3.07 2.50 1.32
N VAL A 57 -2.60 2.11 2.51
CA VAL A 57 -3.28 1.18 3.40
C VAL A 57 -3.88 1.96 4.56
N THR A 58 -5.20 2.00 4.65
CA THR A 58 -5.90 2.68 5.76
C THR A 58 -6.25 1.68 6.84
N TYR A 59 -5.80 1.93 8.07
CA TYR A 59 -6.12 1.10 9.23
C TYR A 59 -7.48 1.48 9.80
N GLY A 60 -8.19 0.48 10.31
CA GLY A 60 -9.52 0.66 10.88
C GLY A 60 -10.04 -0.63 11.51
N ASN A 61 -11.35 -0.85 11.45
CA ASN A 61 -12.01 -2.05 11.98
C ASN A 61 -11.68 -2.26 13.46
N GLU A 62 -11.09 -3.39 13.83
CA GLU A 62 -10.73 -3.73 15.20
C GLU A 62 -9.39 -3.14 15.64
N ALA A 63 -8.78 -2.26 14.83
CA ALA A 63 -7.50 -1.66 15.16
C ALA A 63 -7.59 -0.83 16.45
N HIS A 64 -6.49 -0.80 17.21
CA HIS A 64 -6.39 0.08 18.36
C HIS A 64 -6.69 1.53 17.95
N ALA A 65 -7.35 2.30 18.80
CA ALA A 65 -7.80 3.68 18.52
C ALA A 65 -6.70 4.64 18.02
N ILE A 66 -5.43 4.33 18.26
CA ILE A 66 -4.26 5.11 17.80
C ILE A 66 -4.03 4.94 16.29
N LEU A 67 -4.51 3.83 15.71
CA LEU A 67 -4.36 3.49 14.30
C LEU A 67 -5.66 3.69 13.51
N GLN A 68 -6.78 4.03 14.14
CA GLN A 68 -8.03 4.28 13.43
C GLN A 68 -7.86 5.47 12.49
N ASP A 69 -8.26 5.29 11.22
CA ASP A 69 -8.13 6.27 10.13
C ASP A 69 -6.69 6.75 9.89
N GLN A 70 -5.70 5.93 10.26
CA GLN A 70 -4.30 6.19 9.99
C GLN A 70 -3.84 5.39 8.77
N ASP A 71 -2.83 5.90 8.06
CA ASP A 71 -2.39 5.30 6.81
C ASP A 71 -0.95 4.80 6.86
N LEU A 72 -0.66 3.74 6.09
CA LEU A 72 0.68 3.33 5.71
C LEU A 72 0.81 3.41 4.19
N VAL A 73 1.89 4.01 3.72
CA VAL A 73 2.15 4.25 2.30
C VAL A 73 3.27 3.35 1.82
N MET A 74 3.04 2.67 0.69
CA MET A 74 4.08 2.04 -0.11
C MET A 74 4.23 2.83 -1.41
N GLU A 75 5.36 3.47 -1.60
CA GLU A 75 5.65 4.30 -2.76
C GLU A 75 6.65 3.57 -3.68
N PRO A 76 6.31 3.35 -4.96
CA PRO A 76 7.24 2.77 -5.91
C PRO A 76 8.26 3.80 -6.37
N ASP A 77 9.52 3.40 -6.39
CA ASP A 77 10.61 4.14 -7.04
C ASP A 77 10.83 3.56 -8.43
N THR A 78 10.60 4.40 -9.44
CA THR A 78 10.68 4.08 -10.88
C THR A 78 12.01 4.48 -11.51
N THR A 79 13.00 4.90 -10.71
CA THR A 79 14.31 5.33 -11.22
C THR A 79 15.11 4.19 -11.84
N GLU A 80 14.87 2.95 -11.43
CA GLU A 80 15.45 1.76 -12.05
C GLU A 80 14.48 1.11 -13.03
N SER A 81 14.90 0.95 -14.29
CA SER A 81 14.04 0.48 -15.37
C SER A 81 13.63 -1.00 -15.27
N ASP A 82 14.39 -1.81 -14.54
CA ASP A 82 14.22 -3.28 -14.52
C ASP A 82 13.42 -3.79 -13.31
N ARG A 83 13.20 -2.96 -12.28
CA ARG A 83 12.39 -3.31 -11.10
C ARG A 83 11.94 -2.07 -10.35
N LEU A 84 10.73 -2.12 -9.79
CA LEU A 84 10.31 -1.14 -8.80
C LEU A 84 11.00 -1.42 -7.46
N GLN A 85 11.73 -0.44 -6.95
CA GLN A 85 12.05 -0.41 -5.52
C GLN A 85 10.87 0.20 -4.76
N TRP A 86 10.75 -0.10 -3.47
CA TRP A 86 9.58 0.33 -2.69
C TRP A 86 10.01 1.01 -1.40
N SER A 87 9.60 2.25 -1.24
CA SER A 87 9.68 2.98 0.02
C SER A 87 8.43 2.70 0.85
N CYS A 88 8.60 2.49 2.15
CA CYS A 88 7.48 2.35 3.08
C CYS A 88 7.56 3.45 4.14
N TYR A 89 6.47 4.18 4.38
CA TYR A 89 6.43 5.20 5.41
C TYR A 89 4.99 5.51 5.84
N SER A 90 4.85 6.35 6.85
CA SER A 90 3.57 6.95 7.24
C SER A 90 3.80 8.36 7.78
N SER A 91 2.97 9.30 7.37
CA SER A 91 2.92 10.65 7.94
C SER A 91 1.97 10.78 9.12
N THR A 92 1.13 9.77 9.37
CA THR A 92 0.03 9.85 10.33
C THR A 92 0.25 8.91 11.53
N ILE A 93 0.89 7.76 11.31
CA ILE A 93 1.28 6.81 12.37
C ILE A 93 2.62 7.24 12.99
N ALA A 94 2.65 7.38 14.31
CA ALA A 94 3.89 7.68 15.01
C ALA A 94 4.96 6.60 14.77
N ARG A 95 6.21 7.02 14.51
CA ARG A 95 7.36 6.17 14.14
C ARG A 95 7.59 4.96 15.05
N LYS A 96 7.29 5.08 16.35
CA LYS A 96 7.39 3.98 17.32
C LYS A 96 6.42 2.81 17.08
N HIS A 97 5.33 3.05 16.36
CA HIS A 97 4.32 2.05 16.02
C HIS A 97 4.56 1.43 14.63
N LEU A 98 5.51 1.95 13.87
CA LEU A 98 5.85 1.43 12.54
C LEU A 98 6.84 0.25 12.64
N PRO A 99 6.70 -0.77 11.77
CA PRO A 99 7.75 -1.76 11.54
C PRO A 99 9.06 -1.09 11.11
N ALA A 100 10.20 -1.71 11.40
CA ALA A 100 11.51 -1.14 11.08
C ALA A 100 11.67 -0.78 9.59
N ALA A 101 11.09 -1.57 8.68
CA ALA A 101 11.13 -1.34 7.24
C ALA A 101 10.34 -0.10 6.78
N CYS A 102 9.52 0.49 7.66
CA CYS A 102 8.65 1.63 7.35
C CYS A 102 8.96 2.86 8.22
N ARG A 103 10.11 2.87 8.90
CA ARG A 103 10.54 3.96 9.79
C ARG A 103 11.52 4.90 9.11
#